data_AF-A0A9P6WT91-F1
#
_entry.id   AF-A0A9P6WT91-F1
#
_cell.length_a   1.000
_cell.length_b   1.000
_cell.length_c   1.000
_cell.angle_alpha   90.00
_cell.angle_beta   90.00
_cell.angle_gamma   90.00
#
_symmetry.space_group_name_H-M   'P 1'
#
loop_
_entity.id
_entity.type
_entity.pdbx_description
1 polymer ?
#
loop_
_entity_poly.entity_id
_entity_poly.type
_entity_poly.pdbx_seq_one_letter_code
_entity_poly.pdbx_strand_id
1 'polypeptide(L)'
;MTSEANAEARQVAADLGTAFASNDAMVEAVLAQRARGDVPDRASLAAVLGEQLRTHPEWLGKSTMWEADAFDGKDAEFVNTEAHDATGRYMSYWAWQDGAPQQSPMTDYTEAADGSADWC
;
A
#
# COMPACT_ATOMS: atom_id res chain seq x y z
N MET A 1 10.93 -5.48 36.14
CA MET A 1 10.50 -4.11 35.74
C MET A 1 11.36 -3.51 34.63
N THR A 2 12.58 -2.95 34.86
CA THR A 2 13.36 -2.33 33.76
C THR A 2 13.79 -3.31 32.65
N SER A 3 14.11 -4.56 33.01
CA SER A 3 14.44 -5.60 32.03
C SER A 3 13.26 -6.03 31.16
N GLU A 4 12.03 -6.00 31.71
CA GLU A 4 10.81 -6.36 30.97
C GLU A 4 10.42 -5.23 30.03
N ALA A 5 10.42 -3.99 30.50
CA ALA A 5 10.17 -2.82 29.65
C ALA A 5 11.13 -2.75 28.44
N ASN A 6 12.41 -3.07 28.64
CA ASN A 6 13.40 -3.13 27.56
C ASN A 6 13.22 -4.33 26.62
N ALA A 7 12.59 -5.41 27.07
CA ALA A 7 12.27 -6.56 26.21
C ALA A 7 11.08 -6.22 25.31
N GLU A 8 10.00 -5.69 25.90
CA GLU A 8 8.79 -5.26 25.18
C GLU A 8 9.12 -4.17 24.14
N ALA A 9 9.92 -3.16 24.52
CA ALA A 9 10.34 -2.11 23.60
C ALA A 9 11.12 -2.64 22.40
N ARG A 10 11.95 -3.67 22.59
CA ARG A 10 12.69 -4.32 21.49
C ARG A 10 11.78 -5.12 20.57
N GLN A 11 10.77 -5.78 21.13
CA GLN A 11 9.79 -6.52 20.33
C GLN A 11 8.98 -5.57 19.45
N VAL A 12 8.42 -4.50 20.02
CA VAL A 12 7.69 -3.48 19.26
C VAL A 12 8.57 -2.87 18.17
N ALA A 13 9.83 -2.56 18.47
CA ALA A 13 10.77 -2.03 17.48
C ALA A 13 11.08 -3.03 16.35
N ALA A 14 11.16 -4.33 16.65
CA ALA A 14 11.38 -5.36 15.64
C ALA A 14 10.16 -5.53 14.72
N ASP A 15 8.94 -5.46 15.27
CA ASP A 15 7.70 -5.56 14.51
C ASP A 15 7.55 -4.37 13.55
N LEU A 16 7.77 -3.15 14.04
CA LEU A 16 7.82 -1.92 13.23
C LEU A 16 8.92 -2.00 12.16
N GLY A 17 10.12 -2.44 12.54
CA GLY A 17 11.26 -2.59 11.64
C GLY A 17 10.98 -3.55 10.47
N THR A 18 10.23 -4.62 10.73
CA THR A 18 9.81 -5.58 9.69
C THR A 18 8.88 -4.93 8.67
N ALA A 19 7.91 -4.12 9.14
CA ALA A 19 7.01 -3.38 8.26
C ALA A 19 7.77 -2.37 7.37
N PHE A 20 8.69 -1.59 7.95
CA PHE A 20 9.51 -0.64 7.20
C PHE A 20 10.40 -1.33 6.16
N ALA A 21 11.11 -2.41 6.55
CA ALA A 21 11.97 -3.14 5.64
C ALA A 21 11.20 -3.73 4.44
N SER A 22 9.97 -4.21 4.66
CA SER A 22 9.11 -4.69 3.57
C SER A 22 8.65 -3.57 2.63
N ASN A 23 8.43 -2.37 3.16
CA ASN A 23 8.13 -1.20 2.34
C ASN A 23 9.33 -0.76 1.51
N ASP A 24 10.52 -0.69 2.12
CA ASP A 24 11.76 -0.33 1.43
C ASP A 24 12.05 -1.31 0.28
N ALA A 25 11.91 -2.62 0.53
CA ALA A 25 12.10 -3.63 -0.51
C ALA A 25 11.12 -3.47 -1.68
N MET A 26 9.86 -3.10 -1.42
CA MET A 26 8.87 -2.83 -2.47
C MET A 26 9.25 -1.58 -3.27
N VAL A 27 9.65 -0.50 -2.60
CA VAL A 27 10.08 0.74 -3.25
C VAL A 27 11.32 0.50 -4.11
N GLU A 28 12.33 -0.19 -3.58
CA GLU A 28 13.55 -0.55 -4.30
C GLU A 28 13.24 -1.38 -5.56
N ALA A 29 12.32 -2.34 -5.48
CA ALA A 29 11.90 -3.13 -6.64
C ALA A 29 11.25 -2.27 -7.73
N VAL A 30 10.33 -1.37 -7.35
CA VAL A 30 9.66 -0.45 -8.30
C VAL A 30 10.68 0.51 -8.93
N LEU A 31 11.59 1.09 -8.13
CA LEU A 31 12.64 1.96 -8.63
C LEU A 31 13.59 1.23 -9.59
N ALA A 32 13.95 -0.02 -9.28
CA ALA A 32 14.78 -0.85 -10.14
C ALA A 32 14.11 -1.19 -11.48
N GLN A 33 12.78 -1.38 -11.50
CA GLN A 33 12.01 -1.54 -12.74
C GLN A 33 12.04 -0.24 -13.56
N ARG A 34 11.73 0.90 -12.93
CA ARG A 34 11.73 2.22 -13.60
C ARG A 34 13.10 2.59 -14.17
N ALA A 35 14.19 2.26 -13.48
CA ALA A 35 15.55 2.52 -13.95
C ALA A 35 15.88 1.79 -15.28
N ARG A 36 15.16 0.71 -15.61
CA ARG A 36 15.30 0.00 -16.89
C ARG A 36 14.32 0.48 -17.97
N GLY A 37 13.49 1.48 -17.66
CA GLY A 37 12.42 1.94 -18.54
C GLY A 37 11.13 1.12 -18.44
N ASP A 38 11.04 0.19 -17.50
CA ASP A 38 9.83 -0.60 -17.26
C ASP A 38 8.95 0.14 -16.23
N VAL A 39 7.69 0.41 -16.58
CA VAL A 39 6.66 0.76 -15.59
C VAL A 39 5.90 -0.53 -15.27
N PRO A 40 5.83 -0.95 -13.98
CA PRO A 40 5.06 -2.12 -13.61
C PRO A 40 3.60 -1.93 -14.01
N ASP A 41 2.96 -2.99 -14.47
CA ASP A 41 1.51 -2.98 -14.65
C ASP A 41 0.81 -2.74 -13.29
N ARG A 42 -0.27 -1.96 -13.29
CA ARG A 42 -1.01 -1.57 -12.06
C ARG A 42 -1.49 -2.77 -11.27
N ALA A 43 -2.00 -3.81 -11.96
CA ALA A 43 -2.47 -5.02 -11.31
C ALA A 43 -1.31 -5.86 -10.77
N SER A 44 -0.17 -5.87 -11.47
CA SER A 44 1.05 -6.53 -10.99
C SER A 44 1.57 -5.92 -9.69
N LEU A 45 1.65 -4.59 -9.58
CA LEU A 45 2.05 -3.95 -8.34
C LEU A 45 0.99 -4.13 -7.25
N ALA A 46 -0.31 -4.04 -7.57
CA ALA A 46 -1.38 -4.32 -6.61
C ALA A 46 -1.29 -5.77 -6.05
N ALA A 47 -0.97 -6.76 -6.87
CA ALA A 47 -0.79 -8.14 -6.44
C ALA A 47 0.40 -8.29 -5.46
N VAL A 48 1.48 -7.52 -5.63
CA VAL A 48 2.59 -7.49 -4.66
C VAL A 48 2.11 -6.99 -3.31
N LEU A 49 1.29 -5.93 -3.26
CA LEU A 49 0.72 -5.42 -2.00
C LEU A 49 -0.14 -6.49 -1.31
N GLY A 50 -1.02 -7.15 -2.07
CA GLY A 50 -1.87 -8.22 -1.54
C GLY A 50 -1.08 -9.42 -1.02
N GLU A 51 -0.03 -9.83 -1.73
CA GLU A 51 0.84 -10.93 -1.32
C GLU A 51 1.67 -10.60 -0.07
N GLN A 52 2.15 -9.36 0.04
CA GLN A 52 2.83 -8.90 1.25
C GLN A 52 1.87 -8.86 2.45
N LEU A 53 0.63 -8.38 2.27
CA LEU A 53 -0.39 -8.43 3.33
C LEU A 53 -0.70 -9.88 3.74
N ARG A 54 -0.80 -10.80 2.78
CA ARG A 54 -1.02 -12.24 3.05
C ARG A 54 0.14 -12.89 3.80
N THR A 55 1.38 -12.45 3.52
CA THR A 55 2.59 -12.94 4.17
C THR A 55 2.75 -12.41 5.59
N HIS A 56 2.12 -11.26 5.89
CA HIS A 56 2.16 -10.57 7.17
C HIS A 56 0.75 -10.42 7.75
N PRO A 57 0.13 -11.52 8.24
CA PRO A 57 -1.24 -11.50 8.76
C PRO A 57 -1.43 -10.59 9.99
N GLU A 58 -0.35 -10.16 10.62
CA GLU A 58 -0.34 -9.16 11.69
C GLU A 58 -0.63 -7.73 11.20
N TRP A 59 -0.57 -7.45 9.90
CA TRP A 59 -0.86 -6.13 9.33
C TRP A 59 -2.35 -5.94 9.06
N LEU A 60 -2.84 -4.74 9.34
CA LEU A 60 -4.22 -4.35 9.06
C LEU A 60 -4.49 -4.20 7.57
N GLY A 61 -3.53 -3.61 6.85
CA GLY A 61 -3.63 -3.33 5.43
C GLY A 61 -2.34 -2.79 4.85
N LYS A 62 -2.29 -2.68 3.53
CA LYS A 62 -1.18 -2.10 2.78
C LYS A 62 -1.72 -1.31 1.60
N SER A 63 -1.21 -0.10 1.40
CA SER A 63 -1.64 0.80 0.34
C SER A 63 -0.48 1.34 -0.49
N THR A 64 -0.81 1.83 -1.68
CA THR A 64 0.01 2.76 -2.45
C THR A 64 -0.90 3.80 -3.08
N MET A 65 -0.45 5.06 -3.09
CA MET A 65 -1.12 6.18 -3.72
C MET A 65 -0.10 6.98 -4.53
N TRP A 66 -0.52 7.43 -5.69
CA TRP A 66 0.30 8.20 -6.62
C TRP A 66 -0.39 9.52 -6.95
N GLU A 67 0.43 10.55 -7.20
CA GLU A 67 -0.04 11.79 -7.79
C GLU A 67 -0.66 11.53 -9.17
N ALA A 68 -1.51 12.46 -9.61
CA ALA A 68 -2.14 12.37 -10.92
C ALA A 68 -1.10 12.17 -12.04
N ASP A 69 -1.33 11.16 -12.87
CA ASP A 69 -0.49 10.71 -13.99
C ASP A 69 0.95 10.30 -13.62
N ALA A 70 1.29 10.20 -12.32
CA ALA A 70 2.66 9.94 -11.88
C ALA A 70 3.09 8.47 -12.02
N PHE A 71 2.13 7.53 -11.97
CA PHE A 71 2.46 6.11 -12.06
C PHE A 71 2.88 5.72 -13.48
N ASP A 72 1.97 5.83 -14.43
CA ASP A 72 2.15 5.41 -15.84
C ASP A 72 1.65 6.43 -16.87
N GLY A 73 1.10 7.58 -16.44
CA GLY A 73 0.51 8.60 -17.30
C GLY A 73 -0.79 8.17 -18.00
N LYS A 74 -1.48 7.15 -17.50
CA LYS A 74 -2.67 6.55 -18.12
C LYS A 74 -3.92 6.67 -17.26
N ASP A 75 -3.98 7.60 -16.30
CA ASP A 75 -5.11 7.67 -15.35
C ASP A 75 -6.47 7.74 -16.07
N ALA A 76 -6.55 8.46 -17.19
CA ALA A 76 -7.76 8.58 -18.00
C ALA A 76 -8.31 7.23 -18.54
N GLU A 77 -7.46 6.22 -18.72
CA GLU A 77 -7.87 4.88 -19.18
C GLU A 77 -8.52 4.06 -18.04
N PHE A 78 -8.29 4.43 -16.78
CA PHE A 78 -8.71 3.68 -15.60
C PHE A 78 -9.89 4.29 -14.84
N VAL A 79 -10.45 5.40 -15.31
CA VAL A 79 -11.61 6.07 -14.71
C VAL A 79 -12.78 5.09 -14.54
N ASN A 80 -13.26 4.92 -13.30
CA ASN A 80 -14.35 4.00 -12.92
C ASN A 80 -14.14 2.54 -13.35
N THR A 81 -12.89 2.12 -13.56
CA THR A 81 -12.55 0.71 -13.75
C THR A 81 -12.41 -0.01 -12.41
N GLU A 82 -12.22 -1.33 -12.43
CA GLU A 82 -12.04 -2.11 -11.21
C GLU A 82 -10.91 -1.54 -10.33
N ALA A 83 -11.19 -1.39 -9.03
CA ALA A 83 -10.29 -0.81 -8.03
C ALA A 83 -9.83 0.64 -8.29
N HIS A 84 -10.51 1.39 -9.17
CA HIS A 84 -10.21 2.80 -9.44
C HIS A 84 -11.43 3.69 -9.19
N ASP A 85 -11.18 4.93 -8.77
CA ASP A 85 -12.22 5.94 -8.57
C ASP A 85 -12.55 6.72 -9.85
N ALA A 86 -13.33 7.78 -9.72
CA ALA A 86 -13.70 8.66 -10.83
C ALA A 86 -12.53 9.47 -11.41
N THR A 87 -11.37 9.51 -10.73
CA THR A 87 -10.16 10.17 -11.23
C THR A 87 -9.29 9.25 -12.07
N GLY A 88 -9.39 7.93 -11.85
CA GLY A 88 -8.56 6.94 -12.53
C GLY A 88 -7.10 6.92 -12.03
N ARG A 89 -6.77 7.70 -10.99
CA ARG A 89 -5.46 7.68 -10.34
C ARG A 89 -5.10 6.30 -9.86
N TYR A 90 -3.82 5.95 -9.98
CA TYR A 90 -3.36 4.69 -9.44
C TYR A 90 -3.29 4.74 -7.90
N MET A 91 -4.29 4.12 -7.28
CA MET A 91 -4.41 3.92 -5.84
C MET A 91 -4.85 2.50 -5.61
N SER A 92 -4.11 1.76 -4.78
CA SER A 92 -4.46 0.39 -4.43
C SER A 92 -4.39 0.24 -2.92
N TYR A 93 -5.50 -0.15 -2.31
CA TYR A 93 -5.57 -0.49 -0.90
C TYR A 93 -5.97 -1.95 -0.74
N TRP A 94 -5.16 -2.70 0.00
CA TRP A 94 -5.45 -4.06 0.42
C TRP A 94 -5.68 -4.09 1.93
N ALA A 95 -6.76 -4.72 2.36
CA ALA A 95 -7.06 -4.94 3.77
C ALA A 95 -7.78 -6.27 3.97
N TRP A 96 -7.78 -6.76 5.21
CA TRP A 96 -8.55 -7.93 5.58
C TRP A 96 -10.05 -7.60 5.62
N GLN A 97 -10.83 -8.29 4.79
CA GLN A 97 -12.29 -8.20 4.74
C GLN A 97 -12.87 -9.62 4.77
N ASP A 98 -13.72 -9.89 5.75
CA ASP A 98 -14.33 -11.21 5.98
C ASP A 98 -13.30 -12.37 6.06
N GLY A 99 -12.13 -12.10 6.64
CA GLY A 99 -11.07 -13.09 6.83
C GLY A 99 -10.20 -13.36 5.60
N ALA A 100 -10.34 -12.59 4.52
CA ALA A 100 -9.50 -12.65 3.33
C ALA A 100 -8.92 -11.27 2.97
N PRO A 101 -7.69 -11.18 2.45
CA PRO A 101 -7.19 -9.94 1.85
C PRO A 101 -8.01 -9.58 0.62
N GLN A 102 -8.55 -8.37 0.58
CA GLN A 102 -9.31 -7.85 -0.56
C GLN A 102 -8.77 -6.48 -0.98
N GLN A 103 -8.73 -6.25 -2.30
CA GLN A 103 -8.41 -4.96 -2.88
C GLN A 103 -9.67 -4.08 -2.87
N SER A 104 -9.52 -2.81 -2.53
CA SER A 104 -10.59 -1.83 -2.59
C SER A 104 -10.13 -0.56 -3.28
N PRO A 105 -11.01 0.09 -4.06
CA PRO A 105 -10.75 1.43 -4.55
C PRO A 105 -10.60 2.36 -3.34
N MET A 106 -9.59 3.23 -3.38
CA MET A 106 -9.43 4.25 -2.35
C MET A 106 -10.30 5.45 -2.74
N THR A 107 -11.26 5.78 -1.89
CA THR A 107 -12.13 6.96 -2.03
C THR A 107 -11.88 7.96 -0.91
N ASP A 108 -12.42 9.17 -1.05
CA ASP A 108 -12.51 10.18 0.02
C ASP A 108 -11.16 10.67 0.61
N TYR A 109 -10.03 10.31 -0.02
CA TYR A 109 -8.68 10.74 0.33
C TYR A 109 -8.43 12.26 0.12
N THR A 110 -9.39 12.99 -0.46
CA THR A 110 -9.37 14.46 -0.57
C THR A 110 -10.28 15.17 0.44
N GLU A 111 -11.16 14.45 1.14
CA GLU A 111 -12.11 15.02 2.09
C GLU A 111 -11.75 14.63 3.52
N ALA A 112 -11.20 15.58 4.28
CA ALA A 112 -10.80 15.37 5.68
C ALA A 112 -11.98 15.29 6.68
N ALA A 113 -13.21 15.07 6.22
CA ALA A 113 -14.41 15.24 7.04
C ALA A 113 -14.70 14.07 8.00
N ASP A 114 -14.24 12.86 7.70
CA ASP A 114 -14.53 11.64 8.47
C ASP A 114 -13.29 10.83 8.90
N GLY A 115 -12.07 11.35 8.66
CA GLY A 115 -10.81 10.66 8.95
C GLY A 115 -10.36 9.66 7.87
N SER A 116 -11.09 9.53 6.76
CA SER A 116 -10.64 8.75 5.59
C SER A 116 -9.39 9.32 4.91
N ALA A 117 -9.14 10.62 5.06
CA ALA A 117 -7.92 11.28 4.63
C ALA A 117 -6.69 11.03 5.53
N ASP A 118 -6.86 10.44 6.73
CA ASP A 118 -5.74 10.18 7.68
C ASP A 118 -4.87 8.97 7.26
N TRP A 119 -5.19 8.32 6.15
CA TRP A 119 -4.48 7.17 5.60
C TRP A 119 -3.40 7.53 4.57
N CYS A 120 -3.11 8.82 4.38
CA CYS A 120 -2.09 9.35 3.46
C CYS A 120 -0.94 10.05 4.20
#